data_AF-A0A3R6P0T7-F1
#
_entry.id   AF-A0A3R6P0T7-F1
#
_cell.length_a   1.000
_cell.length_b   1.000
_cell.length_c   1.000
_cell.angle_alpha   90.00
_cell.angle_beta   90.00
_cell.angle_gamma   90.00
#
_symmetry.space_group_name_H-M   'P 1'
#
loop_
_entity.id
_entity.type
_entity.pdbx_description
1 polymer ?
#
loop_
_entity_poly.entity_id
_entity_poly.type
_entity_poly.pdbx_seq_one_letter_code
_entity_poly.pdbx_strand_id
1 'polypeptide(L)'
;MSMKKRESYKKHLNRGVMAVSFAVIFIVFSIMGGRIQAFADDAVATQTDAAKSNSSGPVTTGLAIDGYYGEWSQYPSADITYNSNNGYSVHKGQIAIDGDRLYVHFSMNDLYTSQMQFQFWNITVDGKQCVLNVLPVNSDGSINWSGQMYNLGEGIYRNFGVFAGYYTDIDGDVAFTVYDAAHTETGKGDEIEFSISMKKLADYLGINIDQGATITVSNPNIGAQGVTITGTPTGPWAGAAMAMALATGGVFVCRRKKR
;
A
#
# COMPACT_ATOMS: atom_id res chain seq x y z
N MET A 1 46.20 31.13 16.32
CA MET A 1 45.56 29.93 15.72
C MET A 1 44.32 30.39 14.95
N SER A 2 44.42 30.48 13.62
CA SER A 2 43.54 31.30 12.76
C SER A 2 42.19 30.66 12.40
N MET A 3 41.12 31.48 12.37
CA MET A 3 39.71 31.14 12.08
C MET A 3 39.47 30.34 10.78
N LYS A 4 40.43 30.25 9.86
CA LYS A 4 40.31 29.46 8.63
C LYS A 4 40.16 27.94 8.85
N LYS A 5 40.60 27.40 10.01
CA LYS A 5 40.51 25.94 10.26
C LYS A 5 39.13 25.48 10.76
N ARG A 6 38.30 26.38 11.33
CA ARG A 6 36.95 26.05 11.83
C ARG A 6 35.88 25.98 10.73
N GLU A 7 36.02 26.78 9.68
CA GLU A 7 35.13 26.77 8.50
C GLU A 7 35.25 25.47 7.68
N SER A 8 36.47 24.92 7.58
CA SER A 8 36.70 23.67 6.85
C SER A 8 36.00 22.47 7.50
N TYR A 9 35.96 22.42 8.84
CA TYR A 9 35.32 21.31 9.57
C TYR A 9 33.79 21.31 9.42
N LYS A 10 33.14 22.49 9.35
CA LYS A 10 31.68 22.58 9.13
C LYS A 10 31.27 22.20 7.70
N LYS A 11 32.12 22.48 6.71
CA LYS A 11 31.83 22.17 5.30
C LYS A 11 31.96 20.67 4.97
N HIS A 12 32.76 19.92 5.74
CA HIS A 12 32.87 18.47 5.61
C HIS A 12 31.81 17.70 6.41
N LEU A 13 31.29 18.26 7.51
CA LEU A 13 30.21 17.64 8.28
C LEU A 13 28.88 17.64 7.51
N ASN A 14 28.57 18.72 6.76
CA ASN A 14 27.34 18.81 5.97
C ASN A 14 27.36 18.03 4.64
N ARG A 15 28.49 17.43 4.23
CA ARG A 15 28.59 16.59 3.03
C ARG A 15 28.61 15.09 3.34
N GLY A 16 28.69 14.70 4.61
CA GLY A 16 28.61 13.31 5.06
C GLY A 16 27.25 12.89 5.64
N VAL A 17 26.38 13.85 5.99
CA VAL A 17 25.08 13.57 6.63
C VAL A 17 23.92 13.45 5.61
N MET A 18 24.14 13.83 4.34
CA MET A 18 23.13 13.76 3.28
C MET A 18 23.30 12.56 2.33
N ALA A 19 24.01 11.51 2.76
CA ALA A 19 24.23 10.30 1.97
C ALA A 19 24.16 8.99 2.80
N VAL A 20 23.57 9.04 4.00
CA VAL A 20 23.30 7.84 4.82
C VAL A 20 21.90 7.97 5.43
N SER A 21 20.88 7.81 4.59
CA SER A 21 19.49 7.64 5.05
C SER A 21 18.69 6.63 4.21
N PHE A 22 19.38 5.77 3.46
CA PHE A 22 18.74 4.72 2.64
C PHE A 22 19.25 3.30 2.94
N ALA A 23 19.81 3.07 4.13
CA ALA A 23 20.28 1.75 4.52
C ALA A 23 20.22 1.55 6.05
N VAL A 24 19.03 1.61 6.62
CA VAL A 24 18.73 1.02 7.94
C VAL A 24 17.32 0.47 7.89
N ILE A 25 17.16 -0.75 7.40
CA ILE A 25 16.19 -1.79 7.78
C ILE A 25 16.66 -3.00 6.97
N PHE A 26 17.62 -3.73 7.51
CA PHE A 26 17.85 -5.16 7.26
C PHE A 26 18.99 -5.58 8.19
N ILE A 27 18.85 -6.79 8.74
CA ILE A 27 19.75 -7.46 9.69
C ILE A 27 19.52 -7.04 11.15
N VAL A 28 18.61 -7.74 11.84
CA VAL A 28 18.97 -8.78 12.83
C VAL A 28 17.77 -9.72 12.94
N PHE A 29 17.92 -10.99 12.56
CA PHE A 29 17.56 -12.16 13.38
C PHE A 29 17.90 -13.43 12.60
N SER A 30 19.11 -13.92 12.84
CA SER A 30 19.43 -15.33 12.68
C SER A 30 20.48 -15.69 13.74
N ILE A 31 20.21 -16.82 14.38
CA ILE A 31 21.06 -17.58 15.31
C ILE A 31 21.00 -17.14 16.78
N MET A 32 20.04 -17.72 17.51
CA MET A 32 20.37 -18.49 18.70
C MET A 32 19.28 -19.52 18.99
N GLY A 33 19.60 -20.79 18.73
CA GLY A 33 18.86 -21.92 19.27
C GLY A 33 19.11 -22.00 20.78
N GLY A 34 18.03 -22.08 21.54
CA GLY A 34 18.04 -22.27 22.98
C GLY A 34 16.62 -22.40 23.50
N ARG A 35 16.20 -23.63 23.76
CA ARG A 35 14.90 -24.02 24.34
C ARG A 35 14.66 -23.30 25.68
N ILE A 36 13.39 -22.99 26.01
CA ILE A 36 12.76 -23.36 27.31
C ILE A 36 11.25 -22.99 27.33
N GLN A 37 10.51 -23.95 27.88
CA GLN A 37 9.16 -24.03 28.45
C GLN A 37 7.93 -23.37 27.79
N ALA A 38 6.97 -24.26 27.52
CA ALA A 38 5.55 -24.00 27.43
C ALA A 38 4.96 -23.42 28.74
N PHE A 39 4.03 -22.50 28.60
CA PHE A 39 2.93 -22.28 29.55
C PHE A 39 1.62 -22.23 28.76
N ALA A 40 0.65 -22.98 29.28
CA ALA A 40 -0.63 -23.28 28.65
C ALA A 40 -1.60 -22.10 28.69
N ASP A 41 -2.43 -22.07 27.65
CA ASP A 41 -3.81 -21.59 27.53
C ASP A 41 -4.27 -20.44 28.43
N ASP A 42 -4.49 -19.30 27.78
CA ASP A 42 -5.63 -18.46 28.12
C ASP A 42 -6.40 -18.12 26.83
N ALA A 43 -7.70 -18.32 26.87
CA ALA A 43 -8.56 -18.44 25.70
C ALA A 43 -8.61 -17.13 24.89
N VAL A 44 -8.15 -17.17 23.64
CA VAL A 44 -8.43 -16.13 22.65
C VAL A 44 -9.90 -16.24 22.26
N ALA A 45 -10.70 -15.26 22.65
CA ALA A 45 -12.06 -15.10 22.16
C ALA A 45 -12.01 -14.85 20.64
N THR A 46 -12.25 -15.89 19.85
CA THR A 46 -12.51 -15.78 18.41
C THR A 46 -13.88 -15.11 18.25
N GLN A 47 -13.88 -13.81 17.95
CA GLN A 47 -15.10 -13.12 17.56
C GLN A 47 -15.39 -13.49 16.10
N THR A 48 -16.16 -14.57 15.93
CA THR A 48 -16.75 -14.97 14.65
C THR A 48 -18.05 -14.18 14.49
N ASP A 49 -17.98 -13.04 13.79
CA ASP A 49 -19.20 -12.37 13.37
C ASP A 49 -19.84 -13.16 12.23
N ALA A 50 -21.06 -13.64 12.51
CA ALA A 50 -21.87 -14.45 11.63
C ALA A 50 -22.22 -13.69 10.34
N ALA A 51 -21.97 -14.34 9.20
CA ALA A 51 -22.43 -13.91 7.89
C ALA A 51 -23.94 -13.67 7.89
N LYS A 52 -24.36 -12.41 7.68
CA LYS A 52 -25.75 -12.07 7.42
C LYS A 52 -25.98 -12.13 5.90
N SER A 53 -26.39 -13.30 5.42
CA SER A 53 -26.96 -13.43 4.07
C SER A 53 -28.39 -12.87 4.03
N ASN A 54 -28.62 -11.86 3.17
CA ASN A 54 -29.77 -11.74 2.27
C ASN A 54 -29.80 -10.37 1.57
N SER A 55 -29.64 -10.34 0.24
CA SER A 55 -30.77 -10.16 -0.68
C SER A 55 -30.29 -9.95 -2.13
N SER A 56 -30.93 -10.66 -3.05
CA SER A 56 -30.86 -10.45 -4.49
C SER A 56 -31.76 -9.28 -4.89
N GLY A 57 -31.14 -8.12 -5.06
CA GLY A 57 -31.69 -6.91 -5.67
C GLY A 57 -30.53 -6.14 -6.32
N PRO A 58 -30.77 -5.17 -7.22
CA PRO A 58 -29.69 -4.43 -7.85
C PRO A 58 -28.94 -3.66 -6.76
N VAL A 59 -27.69 -4.06 -6.49
CA VAL A 59 -26.82 -3.37 -5.53
C VAL A 59 -26.40 -2.06 -6.16
N THR A 60 -27.06 -0.98 -5.75
CA THR A 60 -26.72 0.39 -6.10
C THR A 60 -26.13 1.08 -4.88
N THR A 61 -24.88 0.79 -4.53
CA THR A 61 -24.08 1.51 -3.52
C THR A 61 -22.61 1.38 -3.91
N GLY A 62 -21.82 2.47 -3.85
CA GLY A 62 -20.42 2.53 -4.31
C GLY A 62 -19.46 1.56 -3.60
N LEU A 63 -18.18 1.62 -3.99
CA LEU A 63 -17.12 0.72 -3.50
C LEU A 63 -17.08 0.65 -1.97
N ALA A 64 -17.23 -0.56 -1.42
CA ALA A 64 -17.06 -0.84 -0.01
C ALA A 64 -15.62 -1.27 0.30
N ILE A 65 -15.20 -1.08 1.55
CA ILE A 65 -13.93 -1.62 2.07
C ILE A 65 -14.26 -2.64 3.14
N ASP A 66 -14.55 -3.87 2.72
CA ASP A 66 -15.11 -4.92 3.57
C ASP A 66 -14.43 -6.28 3.42
N GLY A 67 -13.51 -6.43 2.47
CA GLY A 67 -12.79 -7.67 2.18
C GLY A 67 -13.53 -8.61 1.22
N TYR A 68 -14.60 -8.15 0.57
CA TYR A 68 -15.34 -8.88 -0.45
C TYR A 68 -15.14 -8.24 -1.84
N TYR A 69 -14.13 -8.73 -2.55
CA TYR A 69 -13.60 -8.07 -3.74
C TYR A 69 -14.43 -8.18 -5.03
N GLY A 70 -15.64 -8.74 -4.97
CA GLY A 70 -16.44 -9.05 -6.17
C GLY A 70 -16.78 -7.81 -7.02
N GLU A 71 -16.97 -6.67 -6.37
CA GLU A 71 -17.27 -5.39 -7.01
C GLU A 71 -16.10 -4.83 -7.83
N TRP A 72 -14.86 -5.24 -7.56
CA TRP A 72 -13.71 -4.78 -8.34
C TRP A 72 -13.73 -5.26 -9.78
N SER A 73 -14.44 -6.36 -10.08
CA SER A 73 -14.55 -6.91 -11.44
C SER A 73 -15.08 -5.93 -12.50
N GLN A 74 -15.76 -4.85 -12.09
CA GLN A 74 -16.25 -3.80 -12.98
C GLN A 74 -15.21 -2.73 -13.33
N TYR A 75 -14.07 -2.68 -12.63
CA TYR A 75 -13.02 -1.68 -12.83
C TYR A 75 -11.85 -2.24 -13.64
N PRO A 76 -11.24 -1.44 -14.54
CA PRO A 76 -10.09 -1.89 -15.32
C PRO A 76 -8.92 -2.34 -14.43
N SER A 77 -8.37 -3.52 -14.72
CA SER A 77 -7.23 -4.10 -14.02
C SER A 77 -5.94 -3.91 -14.80
N ALA A 78 -4.85 -3.61 -14.09
CA ALA A 78 -3.50 -3.61 -14.61
C ALA A 78 -2.71 -4.82 -14.10
N ASP A 79 -1.83 -5.34 -14.95
CA ASP A 79 -0.89 -6.39 -14.59
C ASP A 79 0.30 -5.81 -13.83
N ILE A 80 0.61 -6.42 -12.70
CA ILE A 80 1.76 -6.08 -11.87
C ILE A 80 2.68 -7.28 -11.88
N THR A 81 3.69 -7.20 -12.73
CA THR A 81 4.66 -8.27 -12.88
C THR A 81 5.73 -8.10 -11.81
N TYR A 82 5.70 -8.97 -10.81
CA TYR A 82 6.88 -9.17 -9.97
C TYR A 82 8.06 -9.63 -10.84
N ASN A 83 9.31 -9.40 -10.45
CA ASN A 83 10.53 -9.81 -11.19
C ASN A 83 10.69 -11.36 -11.34
N SER A 84 9.58 -12.10 -11.36
CA SER A 84 9.49 -13.49 -11.78
C SER A 84 9.76 -13.62 -13.28
N ASN A 85 10.46 -14.68 -13.64
CA ASN A 85 10.94 -14.95 -14.99
C ASN A 85 9.89 -15.62 -15.90
N ASN A 86 8.68 -15.92 -15.41
CA ASN A 86 7.79 -16.86 -16.07
C ASN A 86 6.38 -16.33 -16.42
N GLY A 87 6.03 -15.09 -16.07
CA GLY A 87 4.74 -14.48 -16.44
C GLY A 87 3.51 -15.13 -15.79
N TYR A 88 3.68 -16.20 -15.00
CA TYR A 88 2.61 -16.88 -14.29
C TYR A 88 2.34 -16.24 -12.92
N SER A 89 3.33 -15.57 -12.31
CA SER A 89 3.19 -14.85 -11.03
C SER A 89 2.77 -13.39 -11.20
N VAL A 90 1.86 -13.10 -12.13
CA VAL A 90 1.34 -11.74 -12.37
C VAL A 90 0.26 -11.42 -11.35
N HIS A 91 0.48 -10.36 -10.57
CA HIS A 91 -0.50 -9.78 -9.66
C HIS A 91 -1.44 -8.85 -10.43
N LYS A 92 -2.60 -8.56 -9.85
CA LYS A 92 -3.53 -7.56 -10.42
C LYS A 92 -3.60 -6.36 -9.51
N GLY A 93 -3.69 -5.18 -10.11
CA GLY A 93 -4.00 -3.95 -9.41
C GLY A 93 -5.12 -3.20 -10.10
N GLN A 94 -5.94 -2.51 -9.32
CA GLN A 94 -7.06 -1.69 -9.75
C GLN A 94 -7.10 -0.39 -8.93
N ILE A 95 -7.64 0.66 -9.53
CA ILE A 95 -7.77 1.97 -8.91
C ILE A 95 -9.05 2.63 -9.40
N ALA A 96 -9.78 3.25 -8.50
CA ALA A 96 -11.05 3.90 -8.77
C ALA A 96 -11.19 5.19 -7.97
N ILE A 97 -12.00 6.11 -8.48
CA ILE A 97 -12.37 7.33 -7.78
C ILE A 97 -13.89 7.37 -7.74
N ASP A 98 -14.44 7.49 -6.54
CA ASP A 98 -15.87 7.69 -6.31
C ASP A 98 -16.04 8.81 -5.27
N GLY A 99 -16.82 9.83 -5.62
CA GLY A 99 -16.96 11.04 -4.83
C GLY A 99 -15.61 11.71 -4.51
N ASP A 100 -15.32 11.86 -3.21
CA ASP A 100 -14.11 12.48 -2.67
C ASP A 100 -13.03 11.47 -2.23
N ARG A 101 -13.20 10.19 -2.59
CA ARG A 101 -12.31 9.10 -2.18
C ARG A 101 -11.60 8.45 -3.37
N LEU A 102 -10.35 8.08 -3.13
CA LEU A 102 -9.58 7.19 -3.99
C LEU A 102 -9.65 5.79 -3.40
N TYR A 103 -9.92 4.80 -4.24
CA TYR A 103 -9.97 3.39 -3.89
C TYR A 103 -8.88 2.64 -4.64
N VAL A 104 -8.22 1.72 -3.96
CA VAL A 104 -7.12 0.91 -4.51
C VAL A 104 -7.35 -0.54 -4.12
N HIS A 105 -7.17 -1.45 -5.08
CA HIS A 105 -7.25 -2.89 -4.86
C HIS A 105 -6.09 -3.61 -5.53
N PHE A 106 -5.46 -4.53 -4.80
CA PHE A 106 -4.40 -5.38 -5.31
C PHE A 106 -4.70 -6.83 -4.93
N SER A 107 -4.59 -7.74 -5.90
CA SER A 107 -4.70 -9.18 -5.69
C SER A 107 -3.39 -9.86 -6.03
N MET A 108 -2.88 -10.65 -5.10
CA MET A 108 -1.70 -11.48 -5.33
C MET A 108 -2.04 -12.61 -6.29
N ASN A 109 -1.00 -13.16 -6.90
CA ASN A 109 -1.14 -14.32 -7.76
C ASN A 109 -1.21 -15.55 -6.86
N ASP A 110 -1.95 -16.59 -7.24
CA ASP A 110 -2.06 -17.82 -6.47
C ASP A 110 -0.70 -18.55 -6.31
N LEU A 111 0.25 -18.35 -7.23
CA LEU A 111 1.62 -18.86 -7.12
C LEU A 111 2.50 -18.03 -6.16
N TYR A 112 1.95 -17.01 -5.49
CA TYR A 112 2.69 -16.19 -4.54
C TYR A 112 2.72 -16.87 -3.18
N THR A 113 3.86 -17.52 -2.88
CA THR A 113 4.01 -18.38 -1.71
C THR A 113 4.46 -17.63 -0.44
N SER A 114 3.93 -16.43 -0.22
CA SER A 114 4.23 -15.62 0.97
C SER A 114 3.08 -14.68 1.27
N GLN A 115 2.97 -14.23 2.52
CA GLN A 115 2.00 -13.19 2.87
C GLN A 115 2.30 -11.89 2.11
N MET A 116 1.29 -11.24 1.56
CA MET A 116 1.42 -9.94 0.90
C MET A 116 2.08 -8.91 1.83
N GLN A 117 3.08 -8.21 1.31
CA GLN A 117 3.76 -7.12 2.01
C GLN A 117 3.04 -5.78 1.75
N PHE A 118 1.90 -5.59 2.41
CA PHE A 118 0.97 -4.48 2.13
C PHE A 118 1.26 -3.19 2.92
N GLN A 119 2.36 -3.10 3.67
CA GLN A 119 2.55 -2.04 4.66
C GLN A 119 2.87 -0.67 4.03
N PHE A 120 3.53 -0.66 2.87
CA PHE A 120 4.03 0.57 2.24
C PHE A 120 3.57 0.68 0.80
N TRP A 121 3.00 1.85 0.47
CA TRP A 121 2.55 2.18 -0.88
C TRP A 121 3.13 3.52 -1.29
N ASN A 122 3.56 3.64 -2.53
CA ASN A 122 3.86 4.93 -3.13
C ASN A 122 2.59 5.46 -3.78
N ILE A 123 2.28 6.73 -3.53
CA ILE A 123 1.26 7.45 -4.29
C ILE A 123 1.87 8.69 -4.93
N THR A 124 1.64 8.85 -6.22
CA THR A 124 2.05 10.02 -7.00
C THR A 124 0.81 10.69 -7.59
N VAL A 125 0.64 11.98 -7.32
CA VAL A 125 -0.40 12.84 -7.89
C VAL A 125 0.27 13.98 -8.64
N ASP A 126 0.12 14.05 -9.95
CA ASP A 126 0.72 15.07 -10.83
C ASP A 126 2.21 15.34 -10.55
N GLY A 127 2.96 14.26 -10.33
CA GLY A 127 4.41 14.30 -10.06
C GLY A 127 4.80 14.69 -8.63
N LYS A 128 3.85 14.99 -7.74
CA LYS A 128 4.07 15.04 -6.28
C LYS A 128 3.88 13.66 -5.70
N GLN A 129 4.77 13.24 -4.81
CA GLN A 129 4.76 11.89 -4.26
C GLN A 129 4.84 11.90 -2.75
N CYS A 130 4.14 10.94 -2.13
CA CYS A 130 4.40 10.53 -0.76
C CYS A 130 4.29 9.00 -0.61
N VAL A 131 4.68 8.52 0.57
CA VAL A 131 4.44 7.13 0.99
C VAL A 131 3.16 7.09 1.80
N LEU A 132 2.30 6.11 1.52
CA LEU A 132 1.20 5.72 2.37
C LEU A 132 1.62 4.49 3.19
N ASN A 133 1.39 4.58 4.49
CA ASN A 133 1.63 3.50 5.44
C ASN A 133 0.27 2.91 5.81
N VAL A 134 0.06 1.63 5.55
CA VAL A 134 -1.06 0.89 6.11
C VAL A 134 -0.60 0.35 7.46
N LEU A 135 -1.24 0.77 8.55
CA LEU A 135 -0.81 0.45 9.91
C LEU A 135 -2.00 0.01 10.77
N PRO A 136 -1.79 -0.90 11.75
CA PRO A 136 -2.83 -1.30 12.67
C PRO A 136 -3.35 -0.09 13.46
N VAL A 137 -4.64 -0.08 13.76
CA VAL A 137 -5.27 0.97 14.57
C VAL A 137 -5.98 0.40 15.79
N ASN A 138 -6.06 1.22 16.84
CA ASN A 138 -6.93 1.00 17.98
C ASN A 138 -8.37 1.36 17.62
N SER A 139 -9.32 1.02 18.49
CA SER A 139 -10.74 1.36 18.31
C SER A 139 -11.03 2.86 18.18
N ASP A 140 -10.13 3.72 18.66
CA ASP A 140 -10.22 5.18 18.54
C ASP A 140 -9.56 5.74 17.25
N GLY A 141 -9.06 4.86 16.38
CA GLY A 141 -8.37 5.23 15.13
C GLY A 141 -6.89 5.62 15.30
N SER A 142 -6.36 5.66 16.53
CA SER A 142 -4.94 5.90 16.77
C SER A 142 -4.09 4.70 16.34
N ILE A 143 -2.83 4.95 15.95
CA ILE A 143 -1.91 3.88 15.53
C ILE A 143 -1.64 2.92 16.69
N ASN A 144 -1.86 1.63 16.43
CA ASN A 144 -1.49 0.55 17.32
C ASN A 144 -0.09 0.02 16.95
N TRP A 145 0.93 0.55 17.64
CA TRP A 145 2.33 0.18 17.43
C TRP A 145 2.68 -1.26 17.80
N SER A 146 1.82 -1.95 18.55
CA SER A 146 1.98 -3.37 18.86
C SER A 146 1.07 -4.28 18.02
N GLY A 147 0.34 -3.72 17.05
CA GLY A 147 -0.53 -4.48 16.19
C GLY A 147 0.25 -5.41 15.25
N GLN A 148 -0.27 -6.63 15.06
CA GLN A 148 0.34 -7.60 14.17
C GLN A 148 0.11 -7.23 12.70
N MET A 149 1.14 -7.37 11.87
CA MET A 149 1.12 -7.06 10.44
C MET A 149 1.69 -8.18 9.55
N TYR A 150 2.23 -9.22 10.18
CA TYR A 150 2.94 -10.33 9.55
C TYR A 150 2.53 -11.62 10.25
N ASN A 151 2.68 -12.76 9.55
CA ASN A 151 2.25 -14.07 10.04
C ASN A 151 0.77 -14.05 10.47
N LEU A 152 -0.04 -13.32 9.71
CA LEU A 152 -1.48 -13.30 9.87
C LEU A 152 -2.03 -14.67 9.45
N GLY A 153 -3.00 -15.17 10.22
CA GLY A 153 -3.71 -16.38 9.86
C GLY A 153 -4.73 -16.11 8.76
N GLU A 154 -5.46 -17.14 8.34
CA GLU A 154 -6.56 -16.98 7.39
C GLU A 154 -7.64 -16.07 7.99
N GLY A 155 -8.15 -15.15 7.17
CA GLY A 155 -9.23 -14.25 7.56
C GLY A 155 -9.15 -12.88 6.91
N ILE A 156 -10.17 -12.08 7.21
CA ILE A 156 -10.32 -10.69 6.78
C ILE A 156 -9.95 -9.77 7.95
N TYR A 157 -9.01 -8.88 7.72
CA TYR A 157 -8.49 -7.94 8.70
C TYR A 157 -8.84 -6.50 8.29
N ARG A 158 -9.59 -5.81 9.16
CA ARG A 158 -10.11 -4.44 8.91
C ARG A 158 -9.66 -3.40 9.94
N ASN A 159 -8.82 -3.81 10.89
CA ASN A 159 -8.30 -2.95 11.94
C ASN A 159 -7.02 -2.22 11.51
N PHE A 160 -7.00 -1.67 10.30
CA PHE A 160 -5.91 -0.86 9.78
C PHE A 160 -6.42 0.51 9.31
N GLY A 161 -5.53 1.50 9.38
CA GLY A 161 -5.73 2.82 8.78
C GLY A 161 -4.61 3.12 7.78
N VAL A 162 -4.79 4.20 7.02
CA VAL A 162 -3.80 4.67 6.03
C VAL A 162 -3.24 6.03 6.44
N PHE A 163 -1.91 6.16 6.44
CA PHE A 163 -1.22 7.35 6.91
C PHE A 163 -0.14 7.83 5.93
N ALA A 164 -0.10 9.12 5.60
CA ALA A 164 0.89 9.71 4.72
C ALA A 164 2.19 10.10 5.43
N GLY A 165 3.33 9.75 4.82
CA GLY A 165 4.68 10.10 5.26
C GLY A 165 4.98 9.71 6.71
N TYR A 166 5.33 10.69 7.55
CA TYR A 166 5.51 10.52 9.00
C TYR A 166 4.16 10.43 9.74
N TYR A 167 3.31 9.50 9.31
CA TYR A 167 2.10 9.08 10.00
C TYR A 167 0.96 10.12 10.08
N THR A 168 0.84 10.99 9.08
CA THR A 168 -0.33 11.89 8.99
C THR A 168 -1.55 11.10 8.56
N ASP A 169 -2.60 11.05 9.38
CA ASP A 169 -3.86 10.39 9.03
C ASP A 169 -4.49 11.01 7.79
N ILE A 170 -4.77 10.17 6.78
CA ILE A 170 -5.45 10.56 5.53
C ILE A 170 -6.85 9.98 5.41
N ASP A 171 -7.47 9.63 6.54
CA ASP A 171 -8.83 9.07 6.64
C ASP A 171 -8.96 7.80 5.80
N GLY A 172 -8.12 6.82 6.09
CA GLY A 172 -8.07 5.58 5.34
C GLY A 172 -8.86 4.44 5.98
N ASP A 173 -9.60 3.68 5.17
CA ASP A 173 -10.21 2.39 5.55
C ASP A 173 -9.55 1.28 4.74
N VAL A 174 -9.39 0.09 5.33
CA VAL A 174 -8.59 -1.00 4.76
C VAL A 174 -9.25 -2.35 5.04
N ALA A 175 -9.25 -3.23 4.06
CA ALA A 175 -9.54 -4.64 4.25
C ALA A 175 -8.45 -5.50 3.59
N PHE A 176 -7.76 -6.30 4.40
CA PHE A 176 -6.73 -7.24 3.97
C PHE A 176 -7.18 -8.68 4.23
N THR A 177 -7.12 -9.53 3.22
CA THR A 177 -7.55 -10.93 3.31
C THR A 177 -6.39 -11.87 3.06
N VAL A 178 -6.17 -12.77 4.02
CA VAL A 178 -5.30 -13.95 3.86
C VAL A 178 -6.20 -15.16 3.59
N TYR A 179 -6.00 -15.81 2.45
CA TYR A 179 -6.81 -16.97 2.05
C TYR A 179 -6.18 -18.32 2.41
N ASP A 180 -4.85 -18.39 2.43
CA ASP A 180 -4.08 -19.58 2.77
C ASP A 180 -2.93 -19.16 3.67
N ALA A 181 -3.02 -19.45 4.97
CA ALA A 181 -1.96 -19.08 5.92
C ALA A 181 -0.65 -19.86 5.71
N ALA A 182 -0.69 -20.98 4.97
CA ALA A 182 0.50 -21.73 4.58
C ALA A 182 1.12 -21.19 3.28
N HIS A 183 0.42 -20.31 2.55
CA HIS A 183 0.83 -19.72 1.27
C HIS A 183 1.39 -20.77 0.29
N THR A 184 0.60 -21.81 0.04
CA THR A 184 0.98 -22.89 -0.88
C THR A 184 0.78 -22.49 -2.34
N GLU A 185 1.47 -23.14 -3.28
CA GLU A 185 1.30 -22.89 -4.73
C GLU A 185 -0.10 -23.24 -5.27
N THR A 186 -0.93 -23.90 -4.47
CA THR A 186 -2.33 -24.24 -4.78
C THR A 186 -3.33 -23.37 -4.02
N GLY A 187 -2.86 -22.59 -3.06
CA GLY A 187 -3.66 -21.67 -2.27
C GLY A 187 -3.98 -20.41 -3.06
N LYS A 188 -5.07 -19.74 -2.69
CA LYS A 188 -5.40 -18.43 -3.27
C LYS A 188 -4.45 -17.37 -2.73
N GLY A 189 -3.98 -16.48 -3.60
CA GLY A 189 -3.15 -15.34 -3.19
C GLY A 189 -3.92 -14.33 -2.34
N ASP A 190 -3.24 -13.71 -1.39
CA ASP A 190 -3.80 -12.64 -0.54
C ASP A 190 -4.36 -11.47 -1.37
N GLU A 191 -5.35 -10.76 -0.82
CA GLU A 191 -5.96 -9.57 -1.45
C GLU A 191 -6.02 -8.40 -0.47
N ILE A 192 -5.89 -7.18 -0.98
CA ILE A 192 -6.08 -5.95 -0.20
C ILE A 192 -6.89 -4.93 -0.99
N GLU A 193 -7.79 -4.26 -0.29
CA GLU A 193 -8.38 -3.02 -0.74
C GLU A 193 -8.26 -1.94 0.34
N PHE A 194 -8.13 -0.70 -0.09
CA PHE A 194 -8.21 0.44 0.81
C PHE A 194 -8.77 1.66 0.10
N SER A 195 -9.34 2.56 0.88
CA SER A 195 -9.76 3.88 0.43
C SER A 195 -9.05 4.97 1.20
N ILE A 196 -8.87 6.15 0.60
CA ILE A 196 -8.33 7.34 1.25
C ILE A 196 -9.11 8.58 0.84
N SER A 197 -9.15 9.59 1.72
CA SER A 197 -9.72 10.90 1.37
C SER A 197 -8.78 11.63 0.40
N MET A 198 -9.26 11.97 -0.79
CA MET A 198 -8.51 12.79 -1.74
C MET A 198 -8.23 14.19 -1.20
N LYS A 199 -9.13 14.75 -0.38
CA LYS A 199 -8.95 16.07 0.24
C LYS A 199 -7.75 16.09 1.19
N LYS A 200 -7.72 15.20 2.19
CA LYS A 200 -6.58 15.06 3.13
C LYS A 200 -5.27 14.75 2.41
N LEU A 201 -5.29 13.95 1.34
CA LEU A 201 -4.10 13.72 0.51
C LEU A 201 -3.63 15.01 -0.18
N ALA A 202 -4.55 15.77 -0.77
CA ALA A 202 -4.25 17.04 -1.41
C ALA A 202 -3.66 18.05 -0.42
N ASP A 203 -4.27 18.17 0.76
CA ASP A 203 -3.81 19.01 1.87
C ASP A 203 -2.39 18.61 2.30
N TYR A 204 -2.12 17.30 2.42
CA TYR A 204 -0.79 16.78 2.77
C TYR A 204 0.27 17.11 1.72
N LEU A 205 -0.06 16.93 0.44
CA LEU A 205 0.84 17.20 -0.69
C LEU A 205 0.99 18.69 -1.00
N GLY A 206 0.15 19.54 -0.42
CA GLY A 206 0.10 20.98 -0.70
C GLY A 206 -0.27 21.27 -2.15
N ILE A 207 -1.20 20.50 -2.71
CA ILE A 207 -1.70 20.62 -4.09
C ILE A 207 -3.21 20.74 -4.13
N ASN A 208 -3.73 21.17 -5.28
CA ASN A 208 -5.14 20.99 -5.62
C ASN A 208 -5.22 19.78 -6.56
N ILE A 209 -6.01 18.78 -6.19
CA ILE A 209 -6.31 17.65 -7.08
C ILE A 209 -7.54 18.04 -7.88
N ASP A 210 -7.35 18.35 -9.16
CA ASP A 210 -8.43 18.71 -10.07
C ASP A 210 -8.89 17.52 -10.92
N GLN A 211 -9.89 17.76 -11.78
CA GLN A 211 -10.50 16.73 -12.62
C GLN A 211 -9.57 16.16 -13.70
N GLY A 212 -8.38 16.71 -13.92
CA GLY A 212 -7.38 16.23 -14.87
C GLY A 212 -6.19 15.52 -14.21
N ALA A 213 -6.17 15.43 -12.88
CA ALA A 213 -5.05 14.85 -12.14
C ALA A 213 -4.77 13.40 -12.58
N THR A 214 -3.48 13.09 -12.68
CA THR A 214 -2.99 11.74 -12.86
C THR A 214 -2.51 11.20 -11.52
N ILE A 215 -3.16 10.14 -11.05
CA ILE A 215 -2.88 9.47 -9.78
C ILE A 215 -2.30 8.10 -10.09
N THR A 216 -1.14 7.78 -9.52
CA THR A 216 -0.51 6.47 -9.61
C THR A 216 -0.27 5.92 -8.22
N VAL A 217 -0.64 4.66 -7.99
CA VAL A 217 -0.38 3.93 -6.74
C VAL A 217 0.43 2.69 -7.03
N SER A 218 1.49 2.43 -6.27
CA SER A 218 2.30 1.21 -6.41
C SER A 218 2.77 0.70 -5.05
N ASN A 219 3.12 -0.58 -5.00
CA ASN A 219 3.76 -1.19 -3.85
C ASN A 219 5.05 -1.89 -4.30
N PRO A 220 6.23 -1.37 -3.93
CA PRO A 220 7.51 -1.87 -4.43
C PRO A 220 7.83 -3.30 -3.96
N ASN A 221 7.17 -3.80 -2.91
CA ASN A 221 7.34 -5.16 -2.43
C ASN A 221 6.51 -6.18 -3.24
N ILE A 222 5.49 -5.70 -3.95
CA ILE A 222 4.61 -6.50 -4.83
C ILE A 222 5.08 -6.43 -6.28
N GLY A 223 5.66 -5.33 -6.71
CA GLY A 223 6.17 -5.16 -8.06
C GLY A 223 6.61 -3.73 -8.35
N ALA A 224 7.33 -3.53 -9.46
CA ALA A 224 7.81 -2.20 -9.86
C ALA A 224 6.73 -1.37 -10.58
N GLN A 225 5.63 -2.00 -10.98
CA GLN A 225 4.50 -1.39 -11.65
C GLN A 225 3.48 -0.87 -10.63
N GLY A 226 2.84 0.24 -10.98
CA GLY A 226 1.68 0.75 -10.27
C GLY A 226 0.42 0.68 -11.11
N VAL A 227 -0.69 1.07 -10.50
CA VAL A 227 -1.97 1.34 -11.14
C VAL A 227 -2.12 2.84 -11.29
N THR A 228 -2.50 3.30 -12.47
CA THR A 228 -2.67 4.73 -12.77
C THR A 228 -4.09 5.04 -13.19
N ILE A 229 -4.64 6.15 -12.73
CA ILE A 229 -5.87 6.76 -13.26
C ILE A 229 -5.57 8.19 -13.68
N THR A 230 -6.14 8.62 -14.81
CA THR A 230 -6.07 10.00 -15.27
C THR A 230 -7.49 10.52 -15.44
N GLY A 231 -7.77 11.64 -14.77
CA GLY A 231 -9.06 12.30 -14.78
C GLY A 231 -10.06 11.73 -13.77
N THR A 232 -10.84 12.59 -13.11
CA THR A 232 -11.94 12.13 -12.23
C THR A 232 -13.25 12.04 -13.02
N PRO A 233 -14.05 10.96 -12.84
CA PRO A 233 -15.31 10.78 -13.56
C PRO A 233 -16.28 11.95 -13.38
N THR A 234 -16.71 12.57 -14.49
CA THR A 234 -17.79 13.57 -14.50
C THR A 234 -19.12 12.88 -14.83
N GLY A 235 -19.73 12.20 -13.86
CA GLY A 235 -21.15 11.85 -13.91
C GLY A 235 -21.52 10.49 -13.30
N PRO A 236 -22.83 10.23 -13.06
CA PRO A 236 -23.31 9.13 -12.23
C PRO A 236 -23.02 7.70 -12.74
N TRP A 237 -22.42 7.57 -13.95
CA TRP A 237 -22.06 6.30 -14.59
C TRP A 237 -20.79 6.39 -15.46
N ALA A 238 -19.88 7.35 -15.24
CA ALA A 238 -18.77 7.62 -16.18
C ALA A 238 -17.48 6.83 -15.86
N GLY A 239 -17.52 5.51 -16.06
CA GLY A 239 -16.35 4.65 -16.07
C GLY A 239 -15.44 4.91 -17.28
N ALA A 240 -14.31 5.58 -17.05
CA ALA A 240 -13.12 5.42 -17.89
C ALA A 240 -11.87 5.59 -17.03
N ALA A 241 -11.73 4.79 -15.97
CA ALA A 241 -10.46 4.64 -15.29
C ALA A 241 -9.52 3.84 -16.20
N MET A 242 -8.69 4.50 -17.02
CA MET A 242 -7.64 3.79 -17.76
C MET A 242 -6.53 3.38 -16.80
N ALA A 243 -6.68 2.21 -16.16
CA ALA A 243 -5.62 1.55 -15.40
C ALA A 243 -4.46 1.20 -16.33
N MET A 244 -3.43 2.05 -16.38
CA MET A 244 -2.18 1.74 -17.08
C MET A 244 -1.10 1.34 -16.08
N ALA A 245 -0.45 0.19 -16.33
CA ALA A 245 0.75 -0.20 -15.61
C ALA A 245 1.94 0.64 -16.09
N LEU A 246 2.32 1.67 -15.32
CA LEU A 246 3.59 2.37 -15.53
C LEU A 246 4.64 1.72 -14.63
N ALA A 247 5.68 1.13 -15.24
CA ALA A 247 6.90 0.78 -14.52
C ALA A 247 7.53 2.08 -14.01
N THR A 248 7.58 2.31 -12.70
CA THR A 248 8.15 3.54 -12.14
C THR A 248 9.66 3.55 -12.36
N GLY A 249 10.10 4.04 -13.52
CA GLY A 249 11.50 4.24 -13.89
C GLY A 249 12.03 5.56 -13.37
N GLY A 250 12.52 5.58 -12.14
CA GLY A 250 13.27 6.71 -11.59
C GLY A 250 14.75 6.68 -11.97
N VAL A 251 15.14 7.16 -13.16
CA VAL A 251 16.43 7.87 -13.32
C VAL A 251 16.25 9.06 -14.27
N PHE A 252 16.13 10.23 -13.65
CA PHE A 252 16.31 11.53 -14.28
C PHE A 252 17.77 11.67 -14.77
N VAL A 253 18.08 11.18 -15.98
CA VAL A 253 19.36 11.54 -16.64
C VAL A 253 19.20 12.94 -17.24
N CYS A 254 19.39 13.95 -16.41
CA CYS A 254 19.80 15.28 -16.87
C CYS A 254 21.21 15.16 -17.48
N ARG A 255 21.31 14.67 -18.73
CA ARG A 255 22.52 14.85 -19.52
C ARG A 255 22.60 16.32 -19.92
N ARG A 256 23.45 17.05 -19.18
CA ARG A 256 23.92 18.40 -19.46
C ARG A 256 24.11 18.63 -20.97
N LYS A 257 23.57 19.75 -21.43
CA LYS A 257 23.84 20.39 -22.73
C LYS A 257 25.31 20.25 -23.12
N LYS A 258 25.58 19.70 -24.30
CA LYS A 258 26.84 19.87 -25.00
C LYS A 258 26.91 21.29 -25.55
N ARG A 259 27.89 22.07 -25.10
CA ARG A 259 28.62 23.01 -25.94
C ARG A 259 30.02 22.43 -26.11
#